data_AF-A0A484HDL5-F1
#
_entry.id   AF-A0A484HDL5-F1
#
_cell.length_a   1.000
_cell.length_b   1.000
_cell.length_c   1.000
_cell.angle_alpha   90.00
_cell.angle_beta   90.00
_cell.angle_gamma   90.00
#
_symmetry.space_group_name_H-M   'P 1'
#
loop_
_entity.id
_entity.type
_entity.pdbx_description
1 polymer ?
#
loop_
_entity_poly.entity_id
_entity_poly.type
_entity_poly.pdbx_seq_one_letter_code
_entity_poly.pdbx_strand_id
1 'polypeptide(L)'
;MRWRPSYAESWTGSLPEAGGGAFADLITFVKDRPGHDFRYAIDFSRIRKELGWTPAESFETGMEKTVKWNMENREWAKNAVKTL
;
A
#
# COMPACT_ATOMS: atom_id res chain seq x y z
N MET A 1 -11.65 16.04 -4.01
CA MET A 1 -10.46 15.70 -4.83
C MET A 1 -10.27 14.20 -4.76
N ARG A 2 -10.55 13.45 -5.83
CA ARG A 2 -10.49 11.97 -5.84
C ARG A 2 -9.14 11.56 -6.43
N TRP A 3 -8.24 11.05 -5.60
CA TRP A 3 -6.97 10.48 -6.06
C TRP A 3 -7.26 9.23 -6.90
N ARG A 4 -6.87 9.23 -8.18
CA ARG A 4 -6.89 8.06 -9.07
C ARG A 4 -5.45 7.80 -9.52
N PRO A 5 -4.79 6.76 -9.02
CA PRO A 5 -3.47 6.37 -9.49
C PRO A 5 -3.48 6.02 -10.98
N SER A 6 -2.37 6.22 -11.68
CA SER A 6 -2.25 5.91 -13.13
C SER A 6 -2.51 4.44 -13.46
N TYR A 7 -2.27 3.54 -12.51
CA TYR A 7 -2.56 2.10 -12.62
C TYR A 7 -4.01 1.74 -12.29
N ALA A 8 -4.83 2.66 -11.77
CA ALA A 8 -6.25 2.39 -11.49
C ALA A 8 -7.09 2.11 -12.75
N GLU A 9 -6.59 2.49 -13.93
CA GLU A 9 -7.25 2.24 -15.22
C GLU A 9 -6.94 0.85 -15.79
N SER A 10 -5.87 0.18 -15.31
CA SER A 10 -5.53 -1.19 -15.70
C SER A 10 -6.13 -2.27 -14.78
N TRP A 11 -6.77 -1.88 -13.67
CA TRP A 11 -7.59 -2.78 -12.83
C TRP A 11 -9.00 -2.98 -13.41
N THR A 12 -9.10 -3.26 -14.72
CA THR A 12 -10.27 -3.91 -15.32
C THR A 12 -10.10 -5.43 -15.33
N GLY A 13 -9.19 -5.96 -14.51
CA GLY A 13 -9.08 -7.39 -14.27
C GLY A 13 -10.29 -7.87 -13.47
N SER A 14 -10.98 -8.88 -13.97
CA SER A 14 -11.88 -9.69 -13.16
C SER A 14 -11.09 -10.39 -12.07
N LEU A 15 -11.61 -10.49 -10.84
CA LEU A 15 -11.09 -11.41 -9.84
C LEU A 15 -11.09 -12.84 -10.42
N PRO A 16 -9.94 -13.48 -10.70
CA PRO A 16 -9.92 -14.77 -11.40
C PRO A 16 -10.64 -15.88 -10.62
N GLU A 17 -10.70 -15.76 -9.29
CA GLU A 17 -11.21 -16.81 -8.40
C GLU A 17 -12.54 -16.47 -7.71
N ALA A 18 -13.13 -15.28 -7.93
CA ALA A 18 -14.30 -14.80 -7.19
C ALA A 18 -15.55 -14.48 -8.05
N GLY A 19 -15.72 -15.17 -9.18
CA GLY A 19 -17.01 -15.17 -9.89
C GLY A 19 -17.45 -13.82 -10.48
N GLY A 20 -16.52 -12.95 -10.88
CA GLY A 20 -16.83 -11.77 -11.71
C GLY A 20 -16.99 -10.42 -11.00
N GLY A 21 -16.58 -10.28 -9.73
CA GLY A 21 -16.56 -8.99 -9.02
C GLY A 21 -15.40 -8.06 -9.41
N ALA A 22 -15.53 -6.77 -9.11
CA ALA A 22 -14.48 -5.77 -9.27
C ALA A 22 -13.56 -5.73 -8.04
N PHE A 23 -12.28 -5.40 -8.20
CA PHE A 23 -11.34 -5.29 -7.06
C PHE A 23 -11.80 -4.30 -5.97
N ALA A 24 -12.56 -3.27 -6.34
CA ALA A 24 -13.13 -2.32 -5.39
C ALA A 24 -14.09 -2.98 -4.39
N ASP A 25 -14.71 -4.11 -4.76
CA ASP A 25 -15.67 -4.83 -3.92
C ASP A 25 -14.97 -5.53 -2.73
N LEU A 26 -13.64 -5.64 -2.74
CA LEU A 26 -12.85 -6.17 -1.62
C LEU A 26 -12.69 -5.16 -0.46
N ILE A 27 -13.12 -3.91 -0.63
CA ILE A 27 -12.92 -2.84 0.37
C ILE A 27 -14.11 -2.77 1.34
N THR A 28 -13.83 -2.87 2.64
CA THR A 28 -14.83 -2.64 3.70
C THR A 28 -14.45 -1.43 4.54
N PHE A 29 -15.36 -0.46 4.65
CA PHE A 29 -15.19 0.69 5.54
C PHE A 29 -15.61 0.33 6.96
N VAL A 30 -14.75 0.61 7.93
CA VAL A 30 -15.01 0.41 9.35
C VAL A 30 -14.92 1.73 10.09
N LYS A 31 -15.41 1.75 11.34
CA LYS A 31 -15.29 2.94 12.20
C LYS A 31 -13.81 3.28 12.41
N ASP A 32 -13.45 4.54 12.20
CA ASP A 32 -12.08 5.02 12.38
C ASP A 32 -11.64 4.93 13.86
N ARG A 33 -10.32 4.88 14.06
CA ARG A 33 -9.73 4.81 15.39
C ARG A 33 -9.71 6.20 16.06
N PRO A 34 -10.08 6.33 17.35
CA PRO A 34 -9.90 7.58 18.08
C PRO A 34 -8.43 8.02 18.04
N GLY A 35 -8.20 9.31 17.74
CA GLY A 35 -6.85 9.88 17.68
C GLY A 35 -6.08 9.63 16.39
N HIS A 36 -6.74 9.23 15.30
CA HIS A 36 -6.09 9.17 13.99
C HIS A 36 -5.82 10.56 13.42
N ASP A 37 -4.53 10.95 13.36
CA ASP A 37 -4.13 12.19 12.68
C ASP A 37 -4.44 12.12 11.18
N PHE A 38 -5.06 13.16 10.63
CA PHE A 38 -5.55 13.17 9.24
C PHE A 38 -4.43 13.25 8.19
N ARG A 39 -3.30 13.87 8.51
CA ARG A 39 -2.24 14.11 7.53
C ARG A 39 -0.89 14.25 8.19
N TYR A 40 0.04 13.40 7.74
CA TYR A 40 1.47 13.63 7.89
C TYR A 40 2.07 13.94 6.52
N ALA A 41 2.98 14.92 6.50
CA ALA A 41 3.78 15.23 5.34
C ALA A 41 5.17 15.65 5.83
N ILE A 42 6.21 15.18 5.15
CA ILE A 42 7.60 15.47 5.49
C ILE A 42 8.25 16.15 4.29
N ASP A 43 8.98 17.24 4.55
CA ASP A 43 9.85 17.86 3.56
C ASP A 43 11.28 17.30 3.68
N PHE A 44 11.77 16.70 2.60
CA PHE A 44 13.11 16.12 2.50
C PHE A 44 14.11 17.05 1.79
N SER A 45 13.76 18.32 1.57
CA SER A 45 14.62 19.31 0.90
C SER A 45 15.98 19.45 1.55
N ARG A 46 16.03 19.48 2.89
CA ARG A 46 17.26 19.64 3.66
C ARG A 46 18.24 18.48 3.46
N ILE A 47 17.78 17.23 3.64
CA ILE A 47 18.66 16.05 3.50
C ILE A 47 19.11 15.86 2.04
N ARG A 48 18.26 16.22 1.08
CA ARG A 48 18.63 16.24 -0.34
C ARG A 48 19.75 17.24 -0.62
N LYS A 49 19.66 18.45 -0.05
CA LYS A 49 20.67 19.50 -0.23
C LYS A 49 21.98 19.17 0.49
N GLU A 50 21.91 18.73 1.74
CA GLU A 50 23.08 18.55 2.60
C GLU A 50 23.82 17.25 2.30
N LEU A 51 23.10 16.17 1.97
CA LEU A 51 23.68 14.82 1.81
C LEU A 51 23.49 14.24 0.41
N GLY A 52 22.84 14.95 -0.51
CA GLY A 52 22.52 14.41 -1.84
C GLY A 52 21.50 13.27 -1.82
N TRP A 53 20.84 13.03 -0.69
CA TRP A 53 19.94 11.89 -0.52
C TRP A 53 18.68 12.05 -1.36
N THR A 54 18.28 10.96 -2.01
CA THR A 54 17.00 10.80 -2.68
C THR A 54 16.45 9.39 -2.42
N PRO A 55 15.13 9.19 -2.40
CA PRO A 55 14.56 7.86 -2.27
C PRO A 55 14.95 7.01 -3.49
N ALA A 56 15.41 5.79 -3.25
CA ALA A 56 15.76 4.84 -4.30
C ALA A 56 14.53 4.18 -4.94
N GLU A 57 13.38 4.22 -4.26
CA GLU A 57 12.12 3.62 -4.70
C GLU A 57 11.03 4.67 -4.80
N SER A 58 10.13 4.52 -5.78
CA SER A 58 8.85 5.21 -5.76
C SER A 58 7.86 4.46 -4.85
N PHE A 59 6.70 5.06 -4.59
CA PHE A 59 5.66 4.37 -3.83
C PHE A 59 5.19 3.10 -4.54
N GLU A 60 5.04 3.16 -5.86
CA GLU A 60 4.61 2.07 -6.73
C GLU A 60 5.57 0.88 -6.67
N THR A 61 6.86 1.13 -6.91
CA THR A 61 7.87 0.07 -6.94
C THR A 61 8.09 -0.53 -5.55
N GLY A 62 8.04 0.29 -4.51
CA GLY A 62 8.12 -0.15 -3.12
C GLY A 62 6.92 -1.02 -2.71
N MET A 63 5.71 -0.63 -3.11
CA MET A 63 4.49 -1.38 -2.80
C MET A 63 4.47 -2.76 -3.49
N GLU A 64 4.84 -2.82 -4.77
CA GLU A 64 4.93 -4.08 -5.52
C GLU A 64 5.91 -5.06 -4.85
N LYS A 65 7.13 -4.58 -4.53
CA LYS A 65 8.15 -5.39 -3.83
C LYS A 65 7.65 -5.86 -2.47
N THR A 66 6.91 -5.02 -1.75
CA THR A 66 6.35 -5.36 -0.43
C THR A 66 5.29 -6.45 -0.53
N VAL A 67 4.37 -6.37 -1.50
CA VAL A 67 3.36 -7.42 -1.74
C VAL A 67 4.03 -8.73 -2.11
N LYS A 68 4.99 -8.71 -3.04
CA LYS A 68 5.75 -9.89 -3.45
C LYS A 68 6.46 -10.54 -2.25
N TRP A 69 7.15 -9.75 -1.45
CA TRP A 69 7.84 -10.27 -0.27
C TRP A 69 6.86 -10.93 0.71
N ASN A 70 5.68 -10.35 0.95
CA ASN A 70 4.66 -10.95 1.81
C ASN A 70 4.17 -12.31 1.28
N MET A 71 4.02 -12.46 -0.04
CA MET A 71 3.61 -13.72 -0.65
C MET A 71 4.69 -14.79 -0.54
N GLU A 72 5.96 -14.41 -0.65
CA GLU A 72 7.11 -15.31 -0.55
C GLU A 72 7.42 -15.69 0.91
N ASN A 73 7.07 -14.83 1.88
CA ASN A 73 7.42 -14.98 3.29
C ASN A 73 6.18 -15.22 4.18
N ARG A 74 5.19 -15.95 3.69
CA ARG A 74 3.93 -16.21 4.41
C ARG A 74 4.12 -16.77 5.81
N GLU A 75 5.09 -17.66 6.01
CA GLU A 75 5.38 -18.24 7.34
C GLU A 75 5.87 -17.20 8.33
N TRP A 76 6.65 -16.21 7.88
CA TRP A 76 7.07 -15.10 8.73
C TRP A 76 5.85 -14.30 9.21
N ALA A 77 4.93 -13.97 8.29
CA ALA A 77 3.72 -13.22 8.62
C ALA A 77 2.82 -14.00 9.60
N LYS A 78 2.63 -15.31 9.37
CA LYS A 78 1.87 -16.19 10.27
C LYS A 78 2.45 -16.20 11.68
N ASN A 79 3.78 -16.25 11.82
CA ASN A 79 4.44 -16.27 13.13
C ASN A 79 4.36 -14.92 13.86
N ALA A 80 4.30 -13.81 13.12
CA ALA A 80 4.21 -12.46 13.68
C ALA A 80 2.79 -12.15 14.21
N VAL A 81 1.76 -12.72 13.59
CA VAL A 81 0.39 -12.58 14.05
C VAL A 81 0.18 -13.49 15.26
N LYS A 82 -0.01 -12.91 16.44
CA LYS A 82 -0.44 -13.67 17.61
C LYS A 82 -1.86 -14.18 17.38
N THR A 83 -2.00 -15.49 17.19
CA THR A 83 -3.28 -16.16 17.38
C THR A 83 -3.61 -16.03 18.87
N LEU A 84 -4.64 -15.24 19.19
CA LEU A 84 -5.23 -15.20 20.54
C LEU A 84 -6.02 -16.48 20.80
#